data_AF-A0A1X2IIZ3-F1
#
_entry.id   AF-A0A1X2IIZ3-F1
#
_cell.length_a   1.000
_cell.length_b   1.000
_cell.length_c   1.000
_cell.angle_alpha   90.00
_cell.angle_beta   90.00
_cell.angle_gamma   90.00
#
_symmetry.space_group_name_H-M   'P 1'
#
loop_
_entity.id
_entity.type
_entity.pdbx_description
1 polymer ?
#
loop_
_entity_poly.entity_id
_entity_poly.type
_entity_poly.pdbx_seq_one_letter_code
_entity_poly.pdbx_strand_id
1 'polypeptide(L)'
;MYFIATIFFMYIMTVIGYPASRFLIEIEEPPIGALLTKDVMIKDDIQTHYENLLDEVISTHNEDFLLKMTYSMTGEKMESFYRPQANMLLKTKGNPQPEIHSKCLYRMPHWVGKYLHDTHSMTYNNVAPMVQNYMEDHWPSTRHQQEMTLSDIKTFLIQLNQHLESRIEQSMMDPTALLTDLSLKLQLCQQQYDTKSSFLSRVLVQIVGDSHGMNTRTFSSDDLVDGDVKDHFLVNYLMAMRVDLATQMDNRMMDLEQLIHDDLEDDFVEY
;
A
#
# COMPACT_ATOMS: atom_id res chain seq x y z
N MET A 1 -7.77 -34.25 -0.60
CA MET A 1 -6.78 -33.28 -1.13
C MET A 1 -7.21 -31.82 -0.94
N TYR A 2 -8.52 -31.51 -0.82
CA TYR A 2 -9.03 -30.17 -0.47
C TYR A 2 -8.77 -29.69 0.97
N PHE A 3 -8.52 -30.63 1.89
CA PHE A 3 -8.35 -30.33 3.32
C PHE A 3 -6.98 -29.71 3.67
N ILE A 4 -5.95 -29.94 2.84
CA ILE A 4 -4.59 -29.41 3.09
C ILE A 4 -4.49 -27.95 2.60
N ALA A 5 -5.20 -27.61 1.51
CA ALA A 5 -5.24 -26.25 0.98
C ALA A 5 -5.96 -25.27 1.93
N THR A 6 -7.03 -25.72 2.59
CA THR A 6 -7.78 -24.92 3.58
C THR A 6 -6.99 -24.68 4.85
N ILE A 7 -6.21 -25.68 5.32
CA ILE A 7 -5.32 -25.51 6.48
C ILE A 7 -4.18 -24.53 6.16
N PHE A 8 -3.62 -24.57 4.94
CA PHE A 8 -2.58 -23.63 4.53
C PHE A 8 -3.11 -22.19 4.41
N PHE A 9 -4.33 -22.02 3.91
CA PHE A 9 -5.01 -20.72 3.84
C PHE A 9 -5.30 -20.17 5.24
N MET A 10 -5.82 -21.00 6.16
CA MET A 10 -6.00 -20.60 7.55
C MET A 10 -4.68 -20.25 8.24
N TYR A 11 -3.59 -20.98 7.98
CA TYR A 11 -2.29 -20.70 8.59
C TYR A 11 -1.70 -19.38 8.09
N ILE A 12 -1.82 -19.08 6.78
CA ILE A 12 -1.42 -17.78 6.22
C ILE A 12 -2.28 -16.66 6.81
N MET A 13 -3.60 -16.84 6.94
CA MET A 13 -4.49 -15.84 7.56
C MET A 13 -4.24 -15.65 9.06
N THR A 14 -3.84 -16.69 9.82
CA THR A 14 -3.47 -16.53 11.24
C THR A 14 -2.07 -15.96 11.47
N VAL A 15 -1.17 -16.03 10.48
CA VAL A 15 0.17 -15.40 10.55
C VAL A 15 0.10 -13.95 10.06
N ILE A 16 -0.89 -13.60 9.23
CA ILE A 16 -1.39 -12.23 9.06
C ILE A 16 -2.42 -11.95 10.18
N GLY A 17 -2.08 -12.33 11.41
CA GLY A 17 -2.69 -11.68 12.55
C GLY A 17 -2.32 -10.21 12.40
N TYR A 18 -3.30 -9.39 12.01
CA TYR A 18 -3.24 -7.95 12.20
C TYR A 18 -2.55 -7.74 13.55
N PRO A 19 -1.43 -6.99 13.64
CA PRO A 19 -1.06 -6.49 14.95
C PRO A 19 -2.32 -5.82 15.44
N ALA A 20 -2.95 -6.40 16.47
CA ALA A 20 -4.06 -5.77 17.16
C ALA A 20 -3.56 -4.36 17.39
N SER A 21 -4.13 -3.41 16.65
CA SER A 21 -3.65 -2.04 16.63
C SER A 21 -3.47 -1.72 18.09
N ARG A 22 -2.21 -1.50 18.49
CA ARG A 22 -1.95 -0.86 19.76
C ARG A 22 -2.38 0.59 19.55
N PHE A 23 -3.69 0.80 19.35
CA PHE A 23 -4.46 1.81 20.04
C PHE A 23 -4.34 1.53 21.55
N LEU A 24 -3.11 1.59 22.06
CA LEU A 24 -2.88 2.47 23.19
C LEU A 24 -2.99 3.86 22.55
N ILE A 25 -4.22 4.27 22.31
CA ILE A 25 -4.61 5.63 22.62
C ILE A 25 -4.17 5.71 24.08
N GLU A 26 -3.03 6.34 24.31
CA GLU A 26 -2.86 7.06 25.55
C GLU A 26 -4.08 7.96 25.55
N ILE A 27 -5.15 7.51 26.22
CA ILE A 27 -6.32 8.30 26.51
C ILE A 27 -5.77 9.31 27.51
N GLU A 28 -5.02 10.27 26.99
CA GLU A 28 -4.95 11.59 27.56
C GLU A 28 -6.41 12.00 27.55
N GLU A 29 -7.08 11.81 28.70
CA GLU A 29 -8.47 12.21 28.86
C GLU A 29 -8.55 13.61 28.29
N PRO A 30 -9.30 13.82 27.18
CA PRO A 30 -9.40 15.14 26.60
C PRO A 30 -9.84 16.04 27.76
N PRO A 31 -9.16 17.18 27.98
CA PRO A 31 -9.43 18.02 29.14
C PRO A 31 -10.93 18.20 29.23
N ILE A 32 -11.51 17.81 30.37
CA ILE A 32 -12.94 17.82 30.65
C ILE A 32 -13.46 19.21 30.25
N GLY A 33 -14.06 19.32 29.06
CA GLY A 33 -14.42 20.61 28.45
C GLY A 33 -13.87 20.92 27.05
N ALA A 34 -13.17 20.02 26.35
CA ALA A 34 -12.96 20.18 24.91
C ALA A 34 -14.33 20.06 24.21
N LEU A 35 -14.97 21.22 23.95
CA LEU A 35 -16.17 21.29 23.13
C LEU A 35 -15.86 20.59 21.81
N LEU A 36 -16.68 19.61 21.44
CA LEU A 36 -16.69 19.05 20.09
C LEU A 36 -17.09 20.20 19.15
N THR A 37 -16.10 20.82 18.50
CA THR A 37 -16.37 21.88 17.52
C THR A 37 -16.81 21.25 16.21
N LYS A 38 -17.60 21.97 15.42
CA LYS A 38 -17.98 21.54 14.06
C LYS A 38 -16.77 21.17 13.22
N ASP A 39 -15.67 21.92 13.36
CA ASP A 39 -14.40 21.65 12.67
C ASP A 39 -13.82 20.27 13.01
N VAL A 40 -13.91 19.83 14.26
CA VAL A 40 -13.43 18.51 14.67
C VAL A 40 -14.29 17.42 14.06
N MET A 41 -15.61 17.58 14.08
CA MET A 41 -16.54 16.62 13.51
C MET A 41 -16.36 16.48 11.98
N ILE A 42 -16.40 17.60 11.26
CA ILE A 42 -16.20 17.62 9.80
C ILE A 42 -14.86 16.98 9.41
N LYS A 43 -13.80 17.28 10.16
CA LYS A 43 -12.50 16.65 9.93
C LYS A 43 -12.55 15.14 10.13
N ASP A 44 -13.15 14.68 11.23
CA ASP A 44 -13.27 13.26 11.55
C ASP A 44 -14.10 12.54 10.48
N ASP A 45 -15.14 13.18 9.92
CA ASP A 45 -15.95 12.65 8.83
C ASP A 45 -15.17 12.57 7.51
N ILE A 46 -14.43 13.62 7.15
CA ILE A 46 -13.53 13.62 5.99
C ILE A 46 -12.48 12.52 6.12
N GLN A 47 -11.84 12.40 7.28
CA GLN A 47 -10.84 11.37 7.55
C GLN A 47 -11.45 9.97 7.43
N THR A 48 -12.56 9.72 8.12
CA THR A 48 -13.27 8.43 8.12
C THR A 48 -13.71 8.05 6.71
N HIS A 49 -14.17 9.02 5.92
CA HIS A 49 -14.52 8.80 4.51
C HIS A 49 -13.33 8.24 3.71
N TYR A 50 -12.18 8.91 3.75
CA TYR A 50 -11.01 8.46 2.99
C TYR A 50 -10.39 7.18 3.53
N GLU A 51 -10.39 6.98 4.85
CA GLU A 51 -9.92 5.73 5.47
C GLU A 51 -10.75 4.53 4.98
N ASN A 52 -12.07 4.63 5.02
CA ASN A 52 -12.97 3.58 4.55
C ASN A 52 -12.82 3.33 3.05
N LEU A 53 -12.73 4.40 2.26
CA LEU A 53 -12.56 4.31 0.80
C LEU A 53 -11.24 3.59 0.46
N LEU A 54 -10.15 3.97 1.11
CA LEU A 54 -8.84 3.37 0.89
C LEU A 54 -8.79 1.92 1.34
N ASP A 55 -9.32 1.59 2.52
CA ASP A 55 -9.39 0.21 2.99
C ASP A 55 -10.20 -0.65 2.02
N GLU A 56 -11.38 -0.20 1.58
CA GLU A 56 -12.22 -0.96 0.66
C GLU A 56 -11.50 -1.24 -0.67
N VAL A 57 -10.97 -0.19 -1.33
CA VAL A 57 -10.30 -0.33 -2.63
C VAL A 57 -9.04 -1.19 -2.48
N ILE A 58 -8.15 -0.85 -1.55
CA ILE A 58 -6.87 -1.53 -1.40
C ILE A 58 -7.09 -2.99 -0.98
N SER A 59 -7.99 -3.26 -0.03
CA SER A 59 -8.28 -4.63 0.43
C SER A 59 -8.89 -5.48 -0.68
N THR A 60 -9.83 -4.94 -1.48
CA THR A 60 -10.42 -5.66 -2.61
C THR A 60 -9.37 -6.04 -3.65
N HIS A 61 -8.53 -5.08 -4.07
CA HIS A 61 -7.46 -5.34 -5.03
C HIS A 61 -6.43 -6.33 -4.46
N ASN A 62 -6.04 -6.16 -3.19
CA ASN A 62 -5.13 -7.08 -2.49
C ASN A 62 -5.68 -8.50 -2.48
N GLU A 63 -6.95 -8.70 -2.12
CA GLU A 63 -7.58 -10.01 -2.07
C GLU A 63 -7.55 -10.69 -3.44
N ASP A 64 -8.07 -10.02 -4.48
CA ASP A 64 -8.13 -10.55 -5.84
C ASP A 64 -6.74 -10.95 -6.36
N PHE A 65 -5.76 -10.10 -6.10
CA PHE A 65 -4.40 -10.31 -6.55
C PHE A 65 -3.68 -11.43 -5.78
N LEU A 66 -3.83 -11.48 -4.45
CA LEU A 66 -3.29 -12.55 -3.60
C LEU A 66 -3.93 -13.91 -3.93
N LEU A 67 -5.24 -13.93 -4.24
CA LEU A 67 -5.93 -15.12 -4.70
C LEU A 67 -5.33 -15.59 -6.04
N LYS A 68 -5.23 -14.70 -7.03
CA LYS A 68 -4.63 -15.01 -8.35
C LYS A 68 -3.21 -15.55 -8.23
N MET A 69 -2.41 -14.95 -7.35
CA MET A 69 -1.08 -15.43 -7.01
C MET A 69 -1.13 -16.86 -6.45
N THR A 70 -1.94 -17.10 -5.42
CA THR A 70 -2.08 -18.40 -4.77
C THR A 70 -2.50 -19.50 -5.75
N TYR A 71 -3.48 -19.21 -6.62
CA TYR A 71 -3.90 -20.14 -7.68
C TYR A 71 -2.78 -20.46 -8.68
N SER A 72 -1.84 -19.55 -8.85
CA SER A 72 -0.72 -19.67 -9.77
C SER A 72 0.49 -20.40 -9.15
N MET A 73 0.43 -20.84 -7.89
CA MET A 73 1.54 -21.56 -7.23
C MET A 73 1.65 -23.06 -7.60
N THR A 74 0.88 -23.55 -8.56
CA THR A 74 0.80 -24.99 -8.88
C THR A 74 1.50 -25.32 -10.21
N GLY A 75 2.46 -26.24 -10.16
CA GLY A 75 3.10 -26.86 -11.33
C GLY A 75 3.37 -25.89 -12.48
N GLU A 76 2.72 -26.13 -13.62
CA GLU A 76 2.82 -25.34 -14.86
C GLU A 76 2.40 -23.87 -14.71
N LYS A 77 1.46 -23.55 -13.82
CA LYS A 77 1.03 -22.16 -13.59
C LYS A 77 2.14 -21.34 -12.92
N MET A 78 2.94 -21.97 -12.06
CA MET A 78 4.06 -21.26 -11.43
C MET A 78 5.11 -20.90 -12.48
N GLU A 79 5.34 -21.82 -13.40
CA GLU A 79 6.28 -21.68 -14.51
C GLU A 79 5.81 -20.64 -15.53
N SER A 80 4.51 -20.54 -15.80
CA SER A 80 3.97 -19.55 -16.75
C SER A 80 3.66 -18.19 -16.13
N PHE A 81 3.40 -18.11 -14.82
CA PHE A 81 3.06 -16.85 -14.14
C PHE A 81 4.27 -16.19 -13.46
N TYR A 82 5.00 -16.91 -12.60
CA TYR A 82 6.07 -16.31 -11.79
C TYR A 82 7.41 -16.27 -12.49
N ARG A 83 7.79 -17.34 -13.22
CA ARG A 83 9.12 -17.42 -13.83
C ARG A 83 9.38 -16.28 -14.82
N PRO A 84 8.46 -15.90 -15.74
CA PRO A 84 8.73 -14.81 -16.68
C PRO A 84 9.03 -13.49 -15.96
N GLN A 85 8.36 -13.28 -14.83
CA GLN A 85 8.41 -12.05 -14.03
C GLN A 85 9.70 -11.99 -13.22
N ALA A 86 10.07 -13.10 -12.57
CA ALA A 86 11.35 -13.24 -11.92
C ALA A 86 12.52 -13.10 -12.91
N ASN A 87 12.40 -13.71 -14.09
CA ASN A 87 13.39 -13.60 -15.14
C ASN A 87 13.54 -12.13 -15.55
N MET A 88 12.43 -11.43 -15.85
CA MET A 88 12.43 -10.00 -16.17
C MET A 88 13.21 -9.18 -15.14
N LEU A 89 13.00 -9.43 -13.84
CA LEU A 89 13.70 -8.73 -12.75
C LEU A 89 15.19 -9.08 -12.59
N LEU A 90 15.59 -10.27 -13.04
CA LEU A 90 16.96 -10.78 -12.95
C LEU A 90 17.75 -10.60 -14.25
N LYS A 91 17.15 -10.03 -15.30
CA LYS A 91 17.84 -9.71 -16.55
C LYS A 91 19.03 -8.79 -16.25
N THR A 92 20.23 -9.34 -16.31
CA THR A 92 21.46 -8.56 -16.20
C THR A 92 22.03 -8.41 -17.61
N LYS A 93 22.26 -7.17 -18.07
CA LYS A 93 22.85 -6.90 -19.39
C LYS A 93 24.14 -7.70 -19.56
N GLY A 94 24.17 -8.57 -20.58
CA GLY A 94 25.38 -9.26 -21.02
C GLY A 94 25.68 -10.64 -20.40
N ASN A 95 24.84 -11.17 -19.50
CA ASN A 95 25.01 -12.53 -18.96
C ASN A 95 23.82 -13.43 -19.29
N PRO A 96 24.05 -14.72 -19.63
CA PRO A 96 22.98 -15.69 -19.74
C PRO A 96 22.25 -15.79 -18.40
N GLN A 97 20.92 -15.65 -18.47
CA GLN A 97 20.05 -15.70 -17.29
C GLN A 97 20.26 -17.02 -16.55
N PRO A 98 20.67 -17.02 -15.27
CA PRO A 98 20.62 -18.24 -14.49
C PRO A 98 19.16 -18.68 -14.38
N GLU A 99 18.90 -19.97 -14.64
CA GLU A 99 17.56 -20.52 -14.45
C GLU A 99 17.20 -20.36 -12.96
N ILE A 100 16.21 -19.52 -12.67
CA ILE A 100 15.83 -19.26 -11.29
C ILE A 100 15.38 -20.54 -10.62
N HIS A 101 15.93 -20.81 -9.44
CA HIS A 101 15.62 -22.00 -8.67
C HIS A 101 14.16 -21.96 -8.21
N SER A 102 13.39 -23.04 -8.44
CA SER A 102 11.94 -23.06 -8.15
C SER A 102 11.61 -22.70 -6.70
N LYS A 103 12.47 -23.06 -5.72
CA LYS A 103 12.30 -22.65 -4.31
C LYS A 103 12.27 -21.13 -4.11
N CYS A 104 12.94 -20.35 -4.96
CA CYS A 104 12.90 -18.89 -4.91
C CYS A 104 11.60 -18.36 -5.53
N LEU A 105 11.11 -18.98 -6.61
CA LEU A 105 9.79 -18.68 -7.18
C LEU A 105 8.68 -18.90 -6.14
N TYR A 106 8.73 -20.00 -5.39
CA TYR A 106 7.77 -20.28 -4.32
C TYR A 106 7.76 -19.24 -3.18
N ARG A 107 8.82 -18.42 -3.04
CA ARG A 107 8.90 -17.36 -2.02
C ARG A 107 8.35 -16.02 -2.51
N MET A 108 8.25 -15.79 -3.82
CA MET A 108 7.72 -14.54 -4.37
C MET A 108 6.35 -14.15 -3.82
N PRO A 109 5.35 -15.05 -3.74
CA PRO A 109 4.03 -14.66 -3.24
C PRO A 109 4.08 -14.12 -1.82
N HIS A 110 4.96 -14.67 -0.97
CA HIS A 110 5.14 -14.21 0.39
C HIS A 110 5.76 -12.80 0.44
N TRP A 111 6.81 -12.54 -0.35
CA TRP A 111 7.43 -11.20 -0.37
C TRP A 111 6.49 -10.13 -0.92
N VAL A 112 5.76 -10.48 -1.99
CA VAL A 112 4.73 -9.62 -2.56
C VAL A 112 3.61 -9.39 -1.56
N GLY A 113 3.08 -10.43 -0.92
CA GLY A 113 2.02 -10.27 0.07
C GLY A 113 2.44 -9.42 1.26
N LYS A 114 3.69 -9.57 1.73
CA LYS A 114 4.24 -8.68 2.76
C LYS A 114 4.26 -7.22 2.30
N TYR A 115 4.78 -6.96 1.10
CA TYR A 115 4.80 -5.60 0.55
C TYR A 115 3.39 -5.01 0.47
N LEU A 116 2.41 -5.75 -0.04
CA LEU A 116 1.03 -5.28 -0.15
C LEU A 116 0.42 -4.92 1.21
N HIS A 117 0.69 -5.74 2.23
CA HIS A 117 0.27 -5.46 3.59
C HIS A 117 0.97 -4.22 4.18
N ASP A 118 2.28 -4.11 4.00
CA ASP A 118 3.07 -2.97 4.49
C ASP A 118 2.61 -1.68 3.79
N THR A 119 2.37 -1.71 2.47
CA THR A 119 1.82 -0.60 1.68
C THR A 119 0.43 -0.23 2.16
N HIS A 120 -0.48 -1.19 2.32
CA HIS A 120 -1.84 -0.91 2.80
C HIS A 120 -1.80 -0.23 4.18
N SER A 121 -1.06 -0.82 5.12
CA SER A 121 -0.93 -0.27 6.48
C SER A 121 -0.32 1.13 6.47
N MET A 122 0.71 1.34 5.64
CA MET A 122 1.34 2.65 5.49
C MET A 122 0.35 3.66 4.90
N THR A 123 -0.37 3.32 3.83
CA THR A 123 -1.35 4.21 3.19
C THR A 123 -2.47 4.58 4.14
N TYR A 124 -3.07 3.61 4.80
CA TYR A 124 -4.14 3.84 5.77
C TYR A 124 -3.69 4.77 6.91
N ASN A 125 -2.54 4.48 7.54
CA ASN A 125 -2.03 5.28 8.65
C ASN A 125 -1.63 6.72 8.28
N ASN A 126 -1.50 7.02 6.99
CA ASN A 126 -1.14 8.34 6.51
C ASN A 126 -2.35 9.19 6.08
N VAL A 127 -3.56 8.64 6.03
CA VAL A 127 -4.77 9.40 5.69
C VAL A 127 -5.03 10.51 6.70
N ALA A 128 -5.11 10.15 7.98
CA ALA A 128 -5.35 11.09 9.07
C ALA A 128 -4.37 12.29 9.06
N PRO A 129 -3.03 12.10 9.04
CA PRO A 129 -2.13 13.24 8.98
C PRO A 129 -2.23 14.02 7.66
N MET A 130 -2.55 13.39 6.53
CA MET A 130 -2.73 14.13 5.27
C MET A 130 -3.97 15.03 5.31
N VAL A 131 -5.11 14.52 5.80
CA VAL A 131 -6.35 15.29 5.96
C VAL A 131 -6.14 16.41 6.97
N GLN A 132 -5.58 16.11 8.15
CA GLN A 132 -5.29 17.10 9.19
C GLN A 132 -4.44 18.26 8.64
N ASN A 133 -3.29 17.95 8.04
CA ASN A 133 -2.39 18.97 7.51
C ASN A 133 -3.06 19.81 6.42
N TYR A 134 -3.82 19.16 5.53
CA TYR A 134 -4.52 19.87 4.47
C TYR A 134 -5.59 20.82 5.02
N MET A 135 -6.37 20.37 6.01
CA MET A 135 -7.39 21.18 6.66
C MET A 135 -6.78 22.34 7.45
N GLU A 136 -5.68 22.15 8.18
CA GLU A 136 -5.01 23.26 8.89
C GLU A 136 -4.62 24.40 7.95
N ASP A 137 -4.18 24.08 6.74
CA ASP A 137 -3.70 25.05 5.76
C ASP A 137 -4.84 25.69 4.92
N HIS A 138 -5.93 24.97 4.67
CA HIS A 138 -6.93 25.35 3.65
C HIS A 138 -8.36 25.48 4.18
N TRP A 139 -8.65 24.97 5.38
CA TRP A 139 -9.99 25.05 5.94
C TRP A 139 -10.33 26.50 6.30
N PRO A 140 -11.49 27.03 5.85
CA PRO A 140 -11.85 28.42 6.12
C PRO A 140 -12.06 28.66 7.60
N SER A 141 -11.76 29.88 8.05
CA SER A 141 -12.08 30.33 9.41
C SER A 141 -13.58 30.22 9.70
N THR A 142 -13.96 30.06 10.96
CA THR A 142 -15.36 29.91 11.42
C THR A 142 -16.35 30.91 10.84
N ARG A 143 -15.94 32.17 10.63
CA ARG A 143 -16.80 33.19 10.00
C ARG A 143 -17.15 32.87 8.55
N HIS A 144 -16.20 32.33 7.80
CA HIS A 144 -16.37 32.00 6.38
C HIS A 144 -17.05 30.64 6.19
N GLN A 145 -17.01 29.75 7.19
CA GLN A 145 -17.72 28.46 7.18
C GLN A 145 -19.24 28.64 7.08
N GLN A 146 -19.80 29.61 7.80
CA GLN A 146 -21.24 29.93 7.75
C GLN A 146 -21.71 30.42 6.37
N GLU A 147 -20.78 30.86 5.52
CA GLU A 147 -21.05 31.37 4.19
C GLU A 147 -20.64 30.37 3.09
N MET A 148 -20.10 29.20 3.45
CA MET A 148 -19.68 28.20 2.48
C MET A 148 -20.87 27.64 1.72
N THR A 149 -20.81 27.71 0.40
CA THR A 149 -21.77 27.05 -0.48
C THR A 149 -21.33 25.63 -0.79
N LEU A 150 -22.24 24.78 -1.27
CA LEU A 150 -21.91 23.47 -1.84
C LEU A 150 -20.77 23.55 -2.87
N SER A 151 -20.75 24.60 -3.69
CA SER A 151 -19.68 24.82 -4.67
C SER A 151 -18.31 25.06 -4.03
N ASP A 152 -18.26 25.71 -2.86
CA ASP A 152 -17.01 25.95 -2.13
C ASP A 152 -16.50 24.66 -1.50
N ILE A 153 -17.40 23.88 -0.87
CA ILE A 153 -17.11 22.55 -0.31
C ILE A 153 -16.59 21.62 -1.39
N LYS A 154 -17.28 21.54 -2.53
CA LYS A 154 -16.85 20.76 -3.68
C LYS A 154 -15.47 21.14 -4.17
N THR A 155 -15.18 22.45 -4.29
CA THR A 155 -13.88 22.93 -4.74
C THR A 155 -12.78 22.52 -3.76
N PHE A 156 -13.04 22.62 -2.45
CA PHE A 156 -12.14 22.15 -1.41
C PHE A 156 -11.88 20.63 -1.52
N LEU A 157 -12.94 19.82 -1.67
CA LEU A 157 -12.82 18.36 -1.78
C LEU A 157 -12.08 17.92 -3.05
N ILE A 158 -12.28 18.59 -4.19
CA ILE A 158 -11.51 18.32 -5.42
C ILE A 158 -10.02 18.53 -5.18
N GLN A 159 -9.65 19.61 -4.50
CA GLN A 159 -8.24 19.91 -4.21
C GLN A 159 -7.66 18.95 -3.18
N LEU A 160 -8.44 18.54 -2.18
CA LEU A 160 -8.04 17.50 -1.22
C LEU A 160 -7.83 16.15 -1.92
N ASN A 161 -8.73 15.75 -2.82
CA ASN A 161 -8.58 14.54 -3.63
C ASN A 161 -7.27 14.56 -4.41
N GLN A 162 -6.99 15.65 -5.12
CA GLN A 162 -5.73 15.82 -5.86
C GLN A 162 -4.50 15.75 -4.94
N HIS A 163 -4.60 16.33 -3.73
CA HIS A 163 -3.52 16.28 -2.75
C HIS A 163 -3.26 14.84 -2.28
N LEU A 164 -4.31 14.12 -1.89
CA LEU A 164 -4.24 12.74 -1.42
C LEU A 164 -3.74 11.82 -2.54
N GLU A 165 -4.29 11.91 -3.75
CA GLU A 165 -3.87 11.13 -4.92
C GLU A 165 -2.37 11.30 -5.19
N SER A 166 -1.90 12.55 -5.27
CA SER A 166 -0.48 12.84 -5.53
C SER A 166 0.43 12.24 -4.46
N ARG A 167 0.02 12.34 -3.19
CA ARG A 167 0.78 11.80 -2.06
C ARG A 167 0.79 10.28 -2.05
N ILE A 168 -0.35 9.63 -2.26
CA ILE A 168 -0.46 8.17 -2.31
C ILE A 168 0.34 7.62 -3.48
N GLU A 169 0.28 8.28 -4.64
CA GLU A 169 1.06 7.88 -5.81
C GLU A 169 2.57 7.95 -5.54
N GLN A 170 3.05 9.06 -4.99
CA GLN A 170 4.48 9.31 -4.76
C GLN A 170 5.05 8.44 -3.64
N SER A 171 4.28 8.20 -2.59
CA SER A 171 4.82 7.61 -1.35
C SER A 171 4.57 6.11 -1.21
N MET A 172 3.54 5.56 -1.85
CA MET A 172 3.02 4.24 -1.46
C MET A 172 2.80 3.26 -2.59
N MET A 173 2.61 3.73 -3.82
CA MET A 173 2.31 2.86 -4.95
C MET A 173 3.39 2.87 -6.03
N ASP A 174 4.60 3.38 -5.77
CA ASP A 174 5.69 3.38 -6.75
C ASP A 174 6.15 1.93 -7.05
N PRO A 175 5.90 1.42 -8.28
CA PRO A 175 6.33 0.08 -8.64
C PRO A 175 7.86 -0.07 -8.62
N THR A 176 8.63 1.01 -8.77
CA THR A 176 10.08 0.96 -8.88
C THR A 176 10.72 0.44 -7.60
N ALA A 177 10.33 0.98 -6.45
CA ALA A 177 10.81 0.56 -5.14
C ALA A 177 10.49 -0.92 -4.87
N LEU A 178 9.26 -1.35 -5.16
CA LEU A 178 8.81 -2.73 -5.03
C LEU A 178 9.62 -3.70 -5.89
N LEU A 179 9.76 -3.40 -7.18
CA LEU A 179 10.47 -4.29 -8.11
C LEU A 179 11.95 -4.37 -7.77
N THR A 180 12.54 -3.27 -7.28
CA THR A 180 13.93 -3.25 -6.80
C THR A 180 14.11 -4.16 -5.58
N ASP A 181 13.25 -4.04 -4.57
CA ASP A 181 13.28 -4.91 -3.38
C ASP A 181 13.04 -6.39 -3.75
N LEU A 182 12.07 -6.65 -4.63
CA LEU A 182 11.77 -8.00 -5.10
C LEU A 182 12.95 -8.60 -5.89
N SER A 183 13.57 -7.82 -6.78
CA SER A 183 14.77 -8.25 -7.51
C SER A 183 15.91 -8.59 -6.54
N LEU A 184 16.16 -7.73 -5.54
CA LEU A 184 17.17 -7.99 -4.52
C LEU A 184 16.89 -9.28 -3.75
N LYS A 185 15.65 -9.49 -3.29
CA LYS A 185 15.25 -10.73 -2.59
C LYS A 185 15.41 -11.97 -3.45
N LEU A 186 15.06 -11.88 -4.74
CA LEU A 186 15.26 -12.96 -5.70
C LEU A 186 16.74 -13.29 -5.89
N GLN A 187 17.59 -12.27 -6.06
CA GLN A 187 19.05 -12.44 -6.20
C GLN A 187 19.65 -13.11 -4.96
N LEU A 188 19.31 -12.62 -3.77
CA LEU A 188 19.80 -13.19 -2.51
C LEU A 188 19.34 -14.64 -2.33
N CYS A 189 18.11 -14.95 -2.71
CA CYS A 189 17.62 -16.33 -2.67
C CYS A 189 18.38 -17.21 -3.67
N GLN A 190 18.57 -16.76 -4.91
CA GLN A 190 19.27 -17.52 -5.94
C GLN A 190 20.73 -17.81 -5.53
N GLN A 191 21.43 -16.83 -4.96
CA GLN A 191 22.79 -16.98 -4.47
C GLN A 191 22.94 -18.10 -3.42
N GLN A 192 21.91 -18.35 -2.59
CA GLN A 192 21.92 -19.43 -1.60
C GLN A 192 21.98 -20.83 -2.25
N TYR A 193 21.50 -20.96 -3.49
CA TYR A 193 21.46 -22.22 -4.23
C TYR A 193 22.59 -22.35 -5.26
N ASP A 194 23.08 -21.23 -5.81
CA ASP A 194 24.22 -21.21 -6.73
C ASP A 194 25.56 -21.50 -6.01
N THR A 195 25.69 -21.08 -4.74
CA THR A 195 26.89 -21.33 -3.93
C THR A 195 26.93 -22.77 -3.40
N LYS A 196 27.40 -23.70 -4.24
CA LYS A 196 28.04 -24.93 -3.76
C LYS A 196 29.34 -24.52 -3.01
N SER A 197 29.34 -24.61 -1.68
CA SER A 197 30.49 -24.41 -0.76
C SER A 197 30.83 -22.96 -0.34
N SER A 198 30.34 -22.53 0.82
CA SER A 198 31.14 -22.26 2.02
C SER A 198 30.18 -21.79 3.14
N PHE A 199 30.37 -22.28 4.36
CA PHE A 199 29.57 -21.89 5.53
C PHE A 199 29.65 -20.38 5.80
N LEU A 200 30.78 -19.73 5.47
CA LEU A 200 31.02 -18.31 5.70
C LEU A 200 30.18 -17.40 4.78
N SER A 201 29.88 -17.85 3.57
CA SER A 201 29.02 -17.10 2.63
C SER A 201 27.57 -17.05 3.12
N ARG A 202 27.09 -18.06 3.85
CA ARG A 202 25.73 -18.10 4.44
C ARG A 202 25.60 -17.17 5.64
N VAL A 203 26.64 -17.09 6.47
CA VAL A 203 26.65 -16.23 7.66
C VAL A 203 26.64 -14.74 7.27
N LEU A 204 27.36 -14.35 6.21
CA LEU A 204 27.33 -12.97 5.71
C LEU A 204 25.96 -12.57 5.15
N VAL A 205 25.24 -13.46 4.46
CA VAL A 205 23.88 -13.17 3.94
C VAL A 205 22.87 -13.01 5.07
N GLN A 206 23.00 -13.77 6.17
CA GLN A 206 22.12 -13.63 7.35
C GLN A 206 22.40 -12.36 8.15
N ILE A 207 23.66 -11.93 8.28
CA ILE A 207 24.01 -10.70 9.02
C ILE A 207 23.59 -9.44 8.24
N VAL A 208 23.63 -9.48 6.90
CA VAL A 208 23.22 -8.37 6.03
C VAL A 208 21.68 -8.31 5.85
N GLY A 209 20.98 -9.44 6.01
CA GLY A 209 19.51 -9.50 5.85
C GLY A 209 18.70 -8.80 6.96
N ASP A 210 19.26 -8.67 8.16
CA ASP A 210 18.59 -8.05 9.32
C ASP A 210 19.13 -6.66 9.68
N SER A 211 20.23 -6.21 9.06
CA SER A 211 20.77 -4.87 9.30
C SER A 211 20.36 -3.91 8.20
N HIS A 212 19.43 -3.01 8.53
CA HIS A 212 19.25 -1.73 7.85
C HIS A 212 20.59 -0.96 7.82
N GLY A 213 21.40 -1.14 6.77
CA GLY A 213 22.66 -0.38 6.66
C GLY A 213 23.67 -0.90 5.65
N MET A 214 23.58 -0.36 4.42
CA MET A 214 24.67 -0.06 3.47
C MET A 214 25.62 -1.17 2.99
N ASN A 215 25.40 -1.62 1.75
CA ASN A 215 26.30 -1.47 0.58
C ASN A 215 25.78 -2.40 -0.53
N THR A 216 24.53 -2.19 -0.94
CA THR A 216 24.04 -2.71 -2.20
C THR A 216 24.80 -1.99 -3.31
N ARG A 217 25.28 -2.72 -4.33
CA ARG A 217 25.46 -2.10 -5.65
C ARG A 217 24.20 -1.31 -5.90
N THR A 218 24.32 0.00 -6.04
CA THR A 218 23.22 0.86 -6.45
C THR A 218 22.71 0.28 -7.77
N PHE A 219 21.62 -0.49 -7.69
CA PHE A 219 20.75 -0.72 -8.82
C PHE A 219 20.25 0.67 -9.14
N SER A 220 20.91 1.33 -10.09
CA SER A 220 20.35 2.56 -10.65
C SER A 220 19.01 2.16 -11.23
N SER A 221 17.96 2.93 -10.90
CA SER A 221 16.64 2.76 -11.50
C SER A 221 16.73 2.67 -13.04
N ASP A 222 17.74 3.29 -13.65
CA ASP A 222 18.13 3.20 -15.07
C ASP A 222 18.32 1.78 -15.63
N ASP A 223 18.68 0.78 -14.81
CA ASP A 223 18.79 -0.61 -15.27
C ASP A 223 17.45 -1.38 -15.25
N LEU A 224 16.42 -0.83 -14.59
CA LEU A 224 15.03 -1.33 -14.64
C LEU A 224 14.19 -0.58 -15.69
N VAL A 225 14.69 0.49 -16.32
CA VAL A 225 14.02 1.22 -17.40
C VAL A 225 14.20 0.50 -18.74
N ASP A 226 13.85 -0.78 -18.79
CA ASP A 226 13.61 -1.47 -20.06
C ASP A 226 12.09 -1.55 -20.26
N GLY A 227 11.61 -1.37 -21.49
CA GLY A 227 10.17 -1.32 -21.82
C GLY A 227 9.40 -2.57 -21.37
N ASP A 228 10.11 -3.66 -21.12
CA ASP A 228 9.63 -4.96 -20.64
C ASP A 228 9.02 -4.89 -19.22
N VAL A 229 9.50 -3.98 -18.35
CA VAL A 229 9.03 -3.88 -16.96
C VAL A 229 7.58 -3.39 -16.85
N LYS A 230 7.06 -2.70 -17.87
CA LYS A 230 5.67 -2.25 -17.92
C LYS A 230 4.68 -3.41 -17.91
N ASP A 231 5.07 -4.55 -18.45
CA ASP A 231 4.22 -5.75 -18.50
C ASP A 231 4.33 -6.60 -17.22
N HIS A 232 5.10 -6.14 -16.21
CA HIS A 232 5.21 -6.83 -14.93
C HIS A 232 3.86 -6.83 -14.19
N PHE A 233 3.44 -7.96 -13.63
CA PHE A 233 2.11 -8.07 -13.03
C PHE A 233 1.90 -7.09 -11.86
N LEU A 234 2.95 -6.79 -11.09
CA LEU A 234 2.87 -5.81 -9.99
C LEU A 234 2.66 -4.39 -10.49
N VAL A 235 3.26 -4.05 -11.63
CA VAL A 235 3.07 -2.72 -12.25
C VAL A 235 1.63 -2.58 -12.69
N ASN A 236 1.12 -3.57 -13.43
CA ASN A 236 -0.26 -3.59 -13.89
C ASN A 236 -1.26 -3.57 -12.73
N TYR A 237 -0.96 -4.31 -11.67
CA TYR A 237 -1.76 -4.35 -10.45
C TYR A 237 -1.81 -2.97 -9.75
N LEU A 238 -0.66 -2.35 -9.48
CA LEU A 238 -0.60 -1.03 -8.83
C LEU A 238 -1.26 0.04 -9.71
N MET A 239 -1.10 -0.03 -11.03
CA MET A 239 -1.78 0.90 -11.95
C MET A 239 -3.30 0.72 -11.92
N ALA A 240 -3.81 -0.51 -11.91
CA ALA A 240 -5.24 -0.76 -11.80
C ALA A 240 -5.82 -0.24 -10.49
N MET A 241 -5.13 -0.49 -9.37
CA MET A 241 -5.53 0.02 -8.05
C MET A 241 -5.54 1.54 -8.01
N ARG A 242 -4.52 2.22 -8.57
CA ARG A 242 -4.46 3.69 -8.63
C ARG A 242 -5.64 4.28 -9.41
N VAL A 243 -5.93 3.70 -10.58
CA VAL A 243 -7.03 4.16 -11.44
C VAL A 243 -8.38 3.98 -10.73
N ASP A 244 -8.59 2.84 -10.10
CA ASP A 244 -9.82 2.59 -9.35
C ASP A 244 -9.94 3.50 -8.13
N LEU A 245 -8.86 3.70 -7.38
CA LEU A 245 -8.83 4.61 -6.24
C LEU A 245 -9.23 6.04 -6.64
N ALA A 246 -8.59 6.61 -7.67
CA ALA A 246 -8.94 7.94 -8.18
C ALA A 246 -10.41 8.01 -8.64
N THR A 247 -10.88 6.94 -9.30
CA THR A 247 -12.28 6.84 -9.72
C THR A 247 -13.24 6.81 -8.54
N GLN A 248 -12.93 6.07 -7.46
CA GLN A 248 -13.76 6.02 -6.25
C GLN A 248 -13.74 7.36 -5.50
N MET A 249 -12.58 8.03 -5.42
CA MET A 249 -12.44 9.34 -4.78
C MET A 249 -13.31 10.40 -5.47
N ASP A 250 -13.39 10.39 -6.82
CA ASP A 250 -14.28 11.28 -7.56
C ASP A 250 -15.76 10.89 -7.39
N ASN A 251 -16.09 9.60 -7.53
CA ASN A 251 -17.48 9.14 -7.48
C ASN A 251 -18.16 9.35 -6.13
N ARG A 252 -17.43 9.18 -5.02
CA ARG A 252 -17.98 9.26 -3.65
C ARG A 252 -17.86 10.65 -3.03
N MET A 253 -17.22 11.59 -3.73
CA MET A 253 -17.04 12.96 -3.26
C MET A 253 -18.38 13.67 -3.00
N MET A 254 -19.42 13.40 -3.82
CA MET A 254 -20.73 14.05 -3.66
C MET A 254 -21.41 13.68 -2.34
N ASP A 255 -21.21 12.46 -1.85
CA ASP A 255 -21.77 12.03 -0.57
C ASP A 255 -21.09 12.76 0.60
N LEU A 256 -19.77 12.94 0.51
CA LEU A 256 -18.99 13.72 1.48
C LEU A 256 -19.31 15.21 1.41
N GLU A 257 -19.51 15.76 0.21
CA GLU A 257 -19.92 17.15 0.00
C GLU A 257 -21.24 17.45 0.73
N GLN A 258 -22.22 16.57 0.58
CA GLN A 258 -23.51 16.72 1.25
C GLN A 258 -23.39 16.58 2.77
N LEU A 259 -22.61 15.61 3.25
CA LEU A 259 -22.39 15.41 4.69
C LEU A 259 -21.81 16.67 5.35
N ILE A 260 -20.74 17.23 4.78
CA ILE A 260 -20.10 18.45 5.29
C ILE A 260 -21.08 19.62 5.27
N HIS A 261 -21.89 19.74 4.22
CA HIS A 261 -22.88 20.80 4.13
C HIS A 261 -23.94 20.69 5.23
N ASP A 262 -24.47 19.49 5.45
CA ASP A 262 -25.45 19.22 6.50
C ASP A 262 -24.85 19.54 7.89
N ASP A 263 -23.59 19.16 8.13
CA ASP A 263 -22.88 19.47 9.38
C ASP A 263 -22.64 20.97 9.61
N LEU A 264 -22.42 21.73 8.52
CA LEU A 264 -22.28 23.17 8.57
C LEU A 264 -23.61 23.86 8.87
N GLU A 265 -24.71 23.40 8.25
CA GLU A 265 -26.06 23.94 8.45
C GLU A 265 -26.68 23.56 9.81
N ASP A 266 -26.34 22.40 10.35
CA ASP A 266 -26.91 21.93 11.61
C ASP A 266 -26.50 22.85 12.77
N ASP A 267 -27.48 23.53 13.35
CA ASP A 267 -27.33 24.31 14.58
C ASP A 267 -27.09 23.33 15.75
N PHE A 268 -25.86 22.81 15.88
CA PHE A 268 -25.43 22.18 17.11
C PHE A 268 -25.71 23.15 18.25
N VAL A 269 -26.62 22.76 19.13
CA VAL A 269 -27.02 23.55 20.30
C VAL A 269 -25.76 23.81 21.12
N GLU A 270 -25.23 25.04 21.02
CA GLU A 270 -24.16 25.53 21.88
C GLU A 270 -24.65 25.41 23.34
N TYR A 271 -24.15 24.41 24.06
CA TYR A 271 -24.35 24.25 25.52
C TYR A 271 -23.18 24.82 26.29
#